data_AF-A0AAE6YXE4-F1
#
_entry.id   AF-A0AAE6YXE4-F1
#
_cell.length_a   1.000
_cell.length_b   1.000
_cell.length_c   1.000
_cell.angle_alpha   90.00
_cell.angle_beta   90.00
_cell.angle_gamma   90.00
#
_symmetry.space_group_name_H-M   'P 1'
#
loop_
_entity.id
_entity.type
_entity.pdbx_description
1 polymer ?
#
loop_
_entity_poly.entity_id
_entity_poly.type
_entity_poly.pdbx_seq_one_letter_code
_entity_poly.pdbx_strand_id
1 'polypeptide(L)'
;MGFSITGKNPEDSIGLIAYSFYKLEKNQYAEKLRATGKTTQEIDLAVKQFHEQVVHTQLRLDAYRDNARTMFSRLLEDWEEEIRKDYQQQIDIIENKNAEIENLRIEIDRKRKIITESDIIKNQAIEHAKEEAIIWYGGAINYTRKKITNLAMGYGIT
;
A
#
# COMPACT_ATOMS: atom_id res chain seq x y z
N MET A 1 32.05 -14.91 -41.80
CA MET A 1 31.16 -14.93 -40.62
C MET A 1 30.05 -13.92 -40.86
N GLY A 2 28.79 -14.36 -40.91
CA GLY A 2 27.63 -13.50 -41.21
C GLY A 2 27.24 -12.61 -40.03
N PHE A 3 27.03 -11.33 -40.33
CA PHE A 3 26.70 -10.22 -39.44
C PHE A 3 25.21 -10.24 -39.07
N SER A 4 24.83 -9.95 -37.82
CA SER A 4 23.44 -9.72 -37.46
C SER A 4 23.36 -8.73 -36.28
N ILE A 5 22.63 -7.62 -36.49
CA ILE A 5 22.47 -6.53 -35.50
C ILE A 5 21.56 -6.98 -34.36
N THR A 6 20.61 -7.86 -34.67
CA THR A 6 20.11 -8.85 -33.73
C THR A 6 21.21 -9.89 -33.60
N GLY A 7 21.85 -10.11 -32.45
CA GLY A 7 22.70 -11.30 -32.30
C GLY A 7 21.91 -12.52 -32.81
N LYS A 8 22.59 -13.61 -33.22
CA LYS A 8 21.92 -14.85 -33.67
C LYS A 8 21.01 -15.51 -32.60
N ASN A 9 20.71 -14.79 -31.53
CA ASN A 9 19.88 -15.13 -30.39
C ASN A 9 18.69 -14.15 -30.33
N PRO A 10 17.45 -14.63 -30.47
CA PRO A 10 16.23 -13.80 -30.34
C PRO A 10 16.05 -13.18 -28.95
N GLU A 11 16.78 -13.66 -27.93
CA GLU A 11 16.76 -13.12 -26.56
C GLU A 11 17.72 -11.93 -26.35
N ASP A 12 18.48 -11.49 -27.36
CA ASP A 12 19.37 -10.32 -27.27
C ASP A 12 18.56 -9.01 -27.32
N SER A 13 17.91 -8.67 -26.21
CA SER A 13 17.09 -7.46 -26.06
C SER A 13 17.86 -6.18 -26.39
N ILE A 14 19.14 -6.11 -25.98
CA ILE A 14 20.02 -4.98 -26.34
C ILE A 14 20.27 -4.94 -27.85
N GLY A 15 20.47 -6.08 -28.50
CA GLY A 15 20.57 -6.18 -29.95
C GLY A 15 19.30 -5.73 -30.68
N LEU A 16 18.12 -6.06 -30.16
CA LEU A 16 16.83 -5.61 -30.73
C LEU A 16 16.67 -4.08 -30.66
N ILE A 17 17.02 -3.48 -29.52
CA ILE A 17 16.98 -2.02 -29.34
C ILE A 17 18.03 -1.35 -30.23
N ALA A 18 19.27 -1.88 -30.26
CA ALA A 18 20.34 -1.37 -31.12
C ALA A 18 19.94 -1.44 -32.61
N TYR A 19 19.28 -2.52 -33.03
CA TYR A 19 18.74 -2.65 -34.38
C TYR A 19 17.68 -1.61 -34.69
N SER A 20 16.81 -1.30 -33.73
CA SER A 20 15.79 -0.27 -33.86
C SER A 20 16.43 1.12 -34.06
N PHE A 21 17.50 1.44 -33.32
CA PHE A 21 18.26 2.67 -33.53
C PHE A 21 18.93 2.73 -34.90
N TYR A 22 19.55 1.65 -35.36
CA TYR A 22 20.09 1.58 -36.70
C TYR A 22 19.01 1.81 -37.78
N LYS A 23 17.84 1.18 -37.63
CA LYS A 23 16.71 1.35 -38.57
C LYS A 23 16.20 2.79 -38.57
N LEU A 24 16.10 3.41 -37.39
CA LEU A 24 15.72 4.80 -37.24
C LEU A 24 16.71 5.73 -37.97
N GLU A 25 18.01 5.58 -37.72
CA GLU A 25 19.03 6.41 -38.37
C GLU A 25 19.02 6.22 -39.89
N LYS A 26 18.92 4.98 -40.36
CA LYS A 26 18.81 4.65 -41.79
C LYS A 26 17.60 5.32 -42.43
N ASN A 27 16.45 5.32 -41.75
CA ASN A 27 15.25 5.98 -42.24
C ASN A 27 15.41 7.51 -42.25
N GLN A 28 15.95 8.10 -41.19
CA GLN A 28 16.24 9.53 -41.12
C GLN A 28 17.21 9.97 -42.22
N TYR A 29 18.20 9.14 -42.55
CA TYR A 29 19.11 9.40 -43.66
C TYR A 29 18.35 9.41 -45.01
N ALA A 30 17.45 8.44 -45.24
CA ALA A 30 16.62 8.41 -46.43
C ALA A 30 15.69 9.64 -46.54
N GLU A 31 15.04 10.05 -45.44
CA GLU A 31 14.18 11.23 -45.42
C GLU A 31 14.94 12.51 -45.74
N LYS A 32 16.16 12.66 -45.21
CA LYS A 32 17.03 13.81 -45.53
C LYS A 32 17.34 13.86 -47.03
N LEU A 33 17.61 12.72 -47.66
CA LEU A 33 17.86 12.66 -49.10
C LEU A 33 16.60 13.00 -49.91
N ARG A 34 15.42 12.53 -49.50
CA ARG A 34 14.14 12.93 -50.12
C ARG A 34 13.92 14.43 -50.03
N ALA A 35 14.15 15.02 -48.86
CA ALA A 35 13.99 16.45 -48.63
C ALA A 35 14.94 17.31 -49.49
N THR A 36 16.06 16.76 -49.96
CA THR A 36 17.00 17.43 -50.87
C THR A 36 16.69 17.23 -52.35
N GLY A 37 15.55 16.62 -52.68
CA GLY A 37 15.10 16.42 -54.07
C GLY A 37 15.80 15.28 -54.81
N LYS A 38 16.48 14.37 -54.10
CA LYS A 38 17.09 13.19 -54.70
C LYS A 38 16.04 12.25 -55.29
N THR A 39 16.37 11.63 -56.42
CA THR A 39 15.52 10.60 -57.03
C THR A 39 15.51 9.33 -56.19
N THR A 40 14.47 8.50 -56.33
CA THR A 40 14.35 7.23 -55.60
C THR A 40 15.56 6.32 -55.81
N GLN A 41 16.09 6.27 -57.03
CA GLN A 41 17.26 5.44 -57.37
C GLN A 41 18.54 5.93 -56.65
N GLU A 42 18.75 7.25 -56.58
CA GLU A 42 19.88 7.83 -55.84
C GLU A 42 19.75 7.58 -54.34
N ILE A 43 18.53 7.68 -53.80
CA ILE A 43 18.25 7.41 -52.39
C ILE A 43 18.55 5.93 -52.07
N ASP A 44 18.07 5.00 -52.88
CA ASP A 44 18.29 3.56 -52.66
C ASP A 44 19.77 3.21 -52.69
N LEU A 45 20.54 3.78 -53.63
CA LEU A 45 21.98 3.60 -53.69
C LEU A 45 22.68 4.16 -52.44
N ALA A 46 22.35 5.38 -52.03
CA ALA A 46 22.94 6.02 -50.87
C ALA A 46 22.60 5.29 -49.57
N VAL A 47 21.36 4.82 -49.42
CA VAL A 47 20.89 4.05 -48.26
C VAL A 47 21.55 2.67 -48.20
N LYS A 48 21.85 2.06 -49.36
CA LYS A 48 22.65 0.84 -49.44
C LYS A 48 24.10 1.10 -49.02
N GLN A 49 24.72 2.16 -49.53
CA GLN A 49 26.09 2.55 -49.11
C GLN A 49 26.17 2.85 -47.61
N PHE A 50 25.17 3.54 -47.05
CA PHE A 50 25.06 3.76 -45.61
C PHE A 50 25.03 2.45 -44.84
N HIS A 51 24.24 1.47 -45.31
CA HIS A 51 24.20 0.14 -44.69
C HIS A 51 25.57 -0.52 -44.68
N GLU A 52 26.25 -0.58 -45.83
CA GLU A 52 27.59 -1.16 -45.97
C GLU A 52 28.59 -0.49 -45.01
N GLN A 53 28.58 0.84 -44.95
CA GLN A 53 29.45 1.59 -44.03
C GLN A 53 29.20 1.26 -42.56
N VAL A 54 27.92 1.12 -42.17
CA VAL A 54 27.55 0.77 -40.79
C VAL A 54 27.99 -0.65 -40.46
N VAL A 55 27.62 -1.64 -41.28
CA VAL A 55 27.86 -3.05 -40.95
C VAL A 55 29.32 -3.48 -41.03
N HIS A 56 30.14 -2.73 -41.79
CA HIS A 56 31.57 -2.99 -41.90
C HIS A 56 32.43 -2.19 -40.92
N THR A 57 31.82 -1.30 -40.12
CA THR A 57 32.55 -0.50 -39.13
C THR A 57 32.16 -0.91 -37.71
N GLN A 58 32.98 -1.73 -37.08
CA GLN A 58 32.71 -2.25 -35.72
C GLN A 58 32.41 -1.14 -34.71
N LEU A 59 33.15 -0.03 -34.75
CA LEU A 59 32.92 1.12 -33.87
C LEU A 59 31.49 1.68 -33.98
N ARG A 60 30.90 1.72 -35.18
CA ARG A 60 29.52 2.20 -35.36
C ARG A 60 28.50 1.23 -34.76
N LEU A 61 28.79 -0.06 -34.84
CA LEU A 61 27.93 -1.12 -34.32
C LEU A 61 27.95 -1.14 -32.79
N ASP A 62 29.14 -0.99 -32.21
CA ASP A 62 29.32 -0.84 -30.77
C ASP A 62 28.57 0.41 -30.27
N ALA A 63 28.65 1.54 -31.00
CA ALA A 63 27.91 2.74 -30.63
C ALA A 63 26.38 2.54 -30.55
N TYR A 64 25.76 1.79 -31.48
CA TYR A 64 24.33 1.47 -31.36
C TYR A 64 24.02 0.58 -30.17
N ARG A 65 24.89 -0.39 -29.86
CA ARG A 65 24.72 -1.26 -28.69
C ARG A 65 24.91 -0.49 -27.38
N ASP A 66 25.87 0.42 -27.32
CA ASP A 66 26.11 1.24 -26.14
C ASP A 66 24.97 2.24 -25.92
N ASN A 67 24.45 2.86 -26.98
CA ASN A 67 23.24 3.68 -26.88
C ASN A 67 22.03 2.87 -26.38
N ALA A 68 21.86 1.63 -26.86
CA ALA A 68 20.82 0.72 -26.38
C ALA A 68 20.98 0.39 -24.89
N ARG A 69 22.22 0.09 -24.44
CA ARG A 69 22.52 -0.13 -23.02
C ARG A 69 22.20 1.10 -22.19
N THR A 70 22.66 2.27 -22.58
CA THR A 70 22.42 3.51 -21.84
C THR A 70 20.93 3.83 -21.74
N MET A 71 20.17 3.70 -22.83
CA MET A 71 18.72 3.92 -22.79
C MET A 71 18.04 2.92 -21.86
N PHE A 72 18.38 1.64 -21.96
CA PHE A 72 17.78 0.60 -21.15
C PHE A 72 18.10 0.76 -19.66
N SER A 73 19.35 1.09 -19.33
CA SER A 73 19.77 1.40 -17.95
C SER A 73 18.99 2.57 -17.36
N ARG A 74 18.80 3.66 -18.12
CA ARG A 74 18.00 4.81 -17.65
C ARG A 74 16.55 4.44 -17.40
N LEU A 75 15.93 3.69 -18.30
CA LEU A 75 14.55 3.22 -18.10
C LEU A 75 14.42 2.33 -16.87
N LEU A 76 15.41 1.47 -16.60
CA LEU A 76 15.43 0.66 -15.39
C LEU A 76 15.62 1.50 -14.13
N GLU A 77 16.49 2.51 -14.16
CA GLU A 77 16.69 3.44 -13.04
C GLU A 77 15.39 4.21 -12.74
N ASP A 78 14.73 4.76 -13.76
CA ASP A 78 13.45 5.47 -13.63
C ASP A 78 12.37 4.55 -13.03
N TRP A 79 12.26 3.31 -13.53
CA TRP A 79 11.30 2.33 -12.99
C TRP A 79 11.63 1.91 -11.57
N GLU A 80 12.90 1.72 -11.24
CA GLU A 80 13.31 1.37 -9.88
C GLU A 80 12.95 2.51 -8.90
N GLU A 81 13.15 3.76 -9.30
CA GLU A 81 12.78 4.92 -8.50
C GLU A 81 11.26 5.03 -8.29
N GLU A 82 10.46 4.84 -9.35
CA GLU A 82 8.99 4.82 -9.26
C GLU A 82 8.50 3.71 -8.33
N ILE A 83 8.99 2.48 -8.51
CA ILE A 83 8.63 1.34 -7.67
C ILE A 83 8.99 1.62 -6.22
N ARG A 84 10.20 2.13 -5.96
CA ARG A 84 10.67 2.46 -4.61
C ARG A 84 9.77 3.51 -3.96
N LYS A 85 9.40 4.54 -4.70
CA LYS A 85 8.52 5.61 -4.22
C LYS A 85 7.12 5.07 -3.88
N ASP A 86 6.55 4.23 -4.73
CA ASP A 86 5.24 3.62 -4.50
C ASP A 86 5.23 2.72 -3.26
N TYR A 87 6.27 1.90 -3.08
CA TYR A 87 6.40 1.06 -1.89
C TYR A 87 6.60 1.90 -0.62
N GLN A 88 7.40 2.97 -0.68
CA GLN A 88 7.57 3.86 0.46
C GLN A 88 6.23 4.49 0.87
N GLN A 89 5.42 4.97 -0.08
CA GLN A 89 4.09 5.49 0.20
C GLN A 89 3.18 4.46 0.87
N GLN A 90 3.23 3.20 0.41
CA GLN A 90 2.44 2.12 1.02
C GLN A 90 2.90 1.84 2.46
N ILE A 91 4.20 1.84 2.73
CA ILE A 91 4.76 1.69 4.08
C ILE A 91 4.26 2.83 4.98
N ASP A 92 4.38 4.08 4.53
CA ASP A 92 3.96 5.25 5.30
C ASP A 92 2.45 5.20 5.63
N ILE A 93 1.61 4.73 4.69
CA ILE A 93 0.17 4.53 4.91
C ILE A 93 -0.07 3.46 5.98
N ILE A 94 0.67 2.34 5.93
CA ILE A 94 0.53 1.25 6.90
C ILE A 94 0.97 1.70 8.28
N GLU A 95 2.09 2.42 8.38
CA GLU A 95 2.58 2.96 9.66
C GLU A 95 1.57 3.92 10.29
N ASN A 96 0.99 4.83 9.50
CA ASN A 96 -0.05 5.74 9.96
C ASN A 96 -1.30 4.99 10.47
N LYS A 97 -1.77 3.97 9.71
CA LYS A 97 -2.89 3.13 10.14
C LYS A 97 -2.59 2.35 11.41
N ASN A 98 -1.37 1.84 11.57
CA ASN A 98 -0.96 1.13 12.77
C ASN A 98 -0.95 2.07 13.99
N ALA A 99 -0.48 3.31 13.83
CA ALA A 99 -0.54 4.31 14.89
C ALA A 99 -1.99 4.64 15.29
N GLU A 100 -2.89 4.77 14.31
CA GLU A 100 -4.32 4.98 14.57
C GLU A 100 -4.95 3.78 15.31
N ILE A 101 -4.65 2.55 14.88
CA ILE A 101 -5.11 1.33 15.54
C ILE A 101 -4.65 1.29 17.00
N GLU A 102 -3.41 1.66 17.27
CA GLU A 102 -2.88 1.68 18.63
C GLU A 102 -3.58 2.73 19.50
N ASN A 103 -3.82 3.93 18.97
CA ASN A 103 -4.59 4.95 19.67
C ASN A 103 -6.02 4.47 20.00
N LEU A 104 -6.69 3.82 19.04
CA LEU A 104 -8.02 3.26 19.24
C LEU A 104 -8.02 2.14 20.29
N ARG A 105 -6.99 1.29 20.32
CA ARG A 105 -6.83 0.26 21.36
C ARG A 105 -6.72 0.88 22.75
N ILE A 106 -5.88 1.90 22.91
CA ILE A 106 -5.73 2.63 24.17
C ILE A 106 -7.08 3.23 24.61
N GLU A 107 -7.85 3.81 23.68
CA GLU A 107 -9.15 4.37 24.00
C GLU A 107 -10.17 3.31 24.42
N ILE A 108 -10.21 2.17 23.72
CA ILE A 108 -11.06 1.02 24.07
C ILE A 108 -10.72 0.52 25.48
N ASP A 109 -9.45 0.38 25.81
CA ASP A 109 -9.01 -0.10 27.13
C ASP A 109 -9.39 0.89 28.24
N ARG A 110 -9.24 2.21 28.00
CA ARG A 110 -9.73 3.23 28.94
C ARG A 110 -11.24 3.12 29.16
N LYS A 111 -12.02 3.01 28.08
CA LYS A 111 -13.48 2.88 28.15
C LYS A 111 -13.90 1.60 28.88
N ARG A 112 -13.23 0.48 28.63
CA ARG A 112 -13.47 -0.79 29.34
C ARG A 112 -13.25 -0.64 30.84
N LYS A 113 -12.16 0.01 31.25
CA LYS A 113 -11.87 0.26 32.67
C LYS A 113 -12.98 1.08 33.34
N ILE A 114 -13.44 2.15 32.70
CA ILE A 114 -14.55 2.99 33.20
C ILE A 114 -15.83 2.17 33.36
N ILE A 115 -16.18 1.33 32.38
CA ILE A 115 -17.36 0.47 32.44
C ILE A 115 -17.25 -0.50 33.63
N THR A 116 -16.10 -1.16 33.79
CA THR A 116 -15.87 -2.08 34.92
C THR A 116 -16.00 -1.37 36.27
N GLU A 117 -15.43 -0.18 36.42
CA GLU A 117 -15.56 0.63 37.64
C GLU A 117 -17.02 1.02 37.91
N SER A 118 -17.74 1.46 36.88
CA SER A 118 -19.17 1.78 36.97
C SER A 118 -20.02 0.57 37.37
N ASP A 119 -19.73 -0.62 36.83
CA ASP A 119 -20.44 -1.85 37.18
C ASP A 119 -20.20 -2.26 38.63
N ILE A 120 -18.96 -2.11 39.13
CA ILE A 120 -18.63 -2.35 40.54
C ILE A 120 -19.43 -1.43 41.45
N ILE A 121 -19.44 -0.13 41.16
CA ILE A 121 -20.18 0.88 41.96
C ILE A 121 -21.67 0.57 41.96
N LYS A 122 -22.23 0.26 40.79
CA LYS A 122 -23.66 -0.07 40.64
C LYS A 122 -24.01 -1.32 41.44
N ASN A 123 -23.19 -2.37 41.39
CA ASN A 123 -23.42 -3.60 42.15
C ASN A 123 -23.33 -3.36 43.66
N GLN A 124 -22.36 -2.56 44.13
CA GLN A 124 -22.27 -2.17 45.54
C GLN A 124 -23.51 -1.40 46.00
N ALA A 125 -24.00 -0.45 45.19
CA ALA A 125 -25.22 0.30 45.51
C ALA A 125 -26.46 -0.61 45.57
N ILE A 126 -26.55 -1.61 44.68
CA ILE A 126 -27.63 -2.60 44.70
C ILE A 126 -27.58 -3.44 45.98
N GLU A 127 -26.41 -3.92 46.38
CA GLU A 127 -26.26 -4.70 47.61
C GLU A 127 -26.59 -3.87 48.85
N HIS A 128 -26.10 -2.63 48.93
CA HIS A 128 -26.45 -1.72 50.02
C HIS A 128 -27.97 -1.46 50.10
N ALA A 129 -28.62 -1.22 48.97
CA ALA A 129 -30.07 -1.03 48.93
C ALA A 129 -30.85 -2.29 49.35
N LYS A 130 -30.35 -3.49 49.03
CA LYS A 130 -30.94 -4.75 49.51
C LYS A 130 -30.81 -4.86 51.03
N GLU A 131 -29.64 -4.57 51.59
CA GLU A 131 -29.40 -4.59 53.03
C GLU A 131 -30.31 -3.60 53.78
N GLU A 132 -30.42 -2.36 53.30
CA GLU A 132 -31.32 -1.36 53.86
C GLU A 132 -32.79 -1.81 53.82
N ALA A 133 -33.22 -2.40 52.69
CA ALA A 133 -34.57 -2.94 52.57
C ALA A 133 -34.83 -4.05 53.60
N ILE A 134 -33.89 -4.99 53.78
CA ILE A 134 -34.01 -6.07 54.78
C ILE A 134 -34.17 -5.49 56.19
N ILE A 135 -33.34 -4.51 56.56
CA ILE A 135 -33.40 -3.83 57.87
C ILE A 135 -34.78 -3.17 58.05
N TRP A 136 -35.23 -2.42 57.04
CA TRP A 136 -36.51 -1.73 57.08
C TRP A 136 -37.69 -2.68 57.24
N TYR A 137 -37.77 -3.74 56.43
CA TYR A 137 -38.82 -4.76 56.53
C TYR A 137 -38.78 -5.48 57.88
N GLY A 138 -37.59 -5.87 58.36
CA GLY A 138 -37.44 -6.48 59.69
C GLY A 138 -37.92 -5.58 60.82
N GLY A 139 -37.59 -4.28 60.75
CA GLY A 139 -38.08 -3.27 61.68
C GLY A 139 -39.60 -3.12 61.66
N ALA A 140 -40.20 -3.05 60.48
CA ALA A 140 -41.65 -2.94 60.29
C ALA A 140 -42.41 -4.17 60.84
N ILE A 141 -41.87 -5.37 60.62
CA ILE A 141 -42.42 -6.62 61.19
C ILE A 141 -42.36 -6.59 62.72
N ASN A 142 -41.23 -6.20 63.30
CA ASN A 142 -41.06 -6.12 64.75
C ASN A 142 -41.99 -5.08 65.39
N TYR A 143 -42.15 -3.91 64.76
CA TYR A 143 -43.10 -2.89 65.19
C TYR A 143 -44.54 -3.41 65.17
N THR A 144 -44.94 -4.08 64.08
CA THR A 144 -46.28 -4.65 63.93
C THR A 144 -46.53 -5.74 64.97
N ARG A 145 -45.56 -6.64 65.18
CA ARG A 145 -45.62 -7.69 66.21
C ARG A 145 -45.82 -7.08 67.59
N LYS A 146 -45.02 -6.07 67.96
CA LYS A 146 -45.11 -5.37 69.26
C LYS A 146 -46.48 -4.71 69.45
N LYS A 147 -47.04 -4.12 68.40
CA LYS A 147 -48.39 -3.52 68.44
C LYS A 147 -49.46 -4.59 68.70
N ILE A 148 -49.38 -5.74 68.03
CA ILE A 148 -50.31 -6.87 68.23
C ILE A 148 -50.19 -7.44 69.65
N THR A 149 -48.98 -7.69 70.16
CA THR A 149 -48.81 -8.20 71.53
C THR A 149 -49.33 -7.22 72.58
N ASN A 150 -49.07 -5.92 72.41
CA ASN A 150 -49.60 -4.90 73.32
C ASN A 150 -51.14 -4.83 73.29
N LEU A 151 -51.75 -4.99 72.11
CA LEU A 151 -53.21 -5.10 71.99
C LEU A 151 -53.73 -6.37 72.67
N ALA A 152 -53.12 -7.54 72.45
CA ALA A 152 -53.52 -8.80 73.08
C ALA A 152 -53.45 -8.75 74.63
N MET A 153 -52.39 -8.15 75.18
CA MET A 153 -52.27 -7.92 76.62
C MET A 153 -53.32 -6.94 77.16
N GLY A 154 -53.72 -5.94 76.38
CA GLY A 154 -54.79 -5.00 76.74
C GLY A 154 -56.20 -5.60 76.74
N TYR A 155 -56.43 -6.67 75.97
CA TYR A 155 -57.72 -7.37 75.90
C TYR A 155 -57.80 -8.64 76.77
N GLY A 156 -56.72 -9.00 77.49
CA GLY A 156 -56.73 -10.13 78.44
C GLY A 156 -56.91 -11.51 77.80
N ILE A 157 -56.49 -11.68 76.54
CA ILE A 157 -56.52 -12.97 75.85
C ILE A 157 -55.09 -13.53 75.85
N THR A 158 -54.85 -14.56 76.66
CA THR A 158 -53.64 -15.40 76.62
C THR A 158 -53.79 -16.53 75.62
#